data_AF-A0A2U1N3B0-F1
#
_entry.id   AF-A0A2U1N3B0-F1
#
_cell.length_a   1.000
_cell.length_b   1.000
_cell.length_c   1.000
_cell.angle_alpha   90.00
_cell.angle_beta   90.00
_cell.angle_gamma   90.00
#
_symmetry.space_group_name_H-M   'P 1'
#
loop_
_entity.id
_entity.type
_entity.pdbx_description
1 polymer ?
#
loop_
_entity_poly.entity_id
_entity_poly.type
_entity_poly.pdbx_seq_one_letter_code
_entity_poly.pdbx_strand_id
1 'polypeptide(L)'
;MNHTIICVESLPKEEAWVLFKCVVGERVEIEAKLKPIAMKVAEECGGLPLILQVVGKALKYEENFKEWEKALYNTEKNATLGIDSKANEKNQSFYYVVCSQKTLRLN
;
A
#
# COMPACT_ATOMS: atom_id res chain seq x y z
N MET A 1 32.07 -5.57 11.71
CA MET A 1 30.67 -5.97 12.00
C MET A 1 30.18 -6.74 10.79
N ASN A 2 29.75 -7.99 10.97
CA ASN A 2 29.25 -8.80 9.86
C ASN A 2 27.80 -8.39 9.63
N HIS A 3 27.50 -7.84 8.45
CA HIS A 3 26.12 -7.53 8.06
C HIS A 3 25.46 -8.81 7.54
N THR A 4 24.42 -9.26 8.23
CA THR A 4 23.55 -10.32 7.73
C THR A 4 22.49 -9.68 6.84
N ILE A 5 22.47 -10.04 5.56
CA ILE A 5 21.40 -9.65 4.63
C ILE A 5 20.21 -10.56 4.89
N ILE A 6 19.04 -9.98 5.20
CA ILE A 6 17.77 -10.69 5.33
C ILE A 6 16.98 -10.45 4.04
N CYS A 7 16.76 -11.51 3.27
CA CYS A 7 15.89 -11.46 2.09
C CYS A 7 14.45 -11.73 2.54
N VAL A 8 13.53 -10.87 2.11
CA VAL A 8 12.10 -11.04 2.35
C VAL A 8 11.47 -11.47 1.04
N GLU A 9 10.82 -12.63 1.06
CA GLU A 9 10.05 -13.13 -0.09
C GLU A 9 8.68 -12.44 -0.15
N SER A 10 8.15 -12.32 -1.36
CA SER A 10 6.79 -11.81 -1.57
C SER A 10 5.77 -12.82 -1.04
N LEU A 11 4.79 -12.33 -0.30
CA LEU A 11 3.67 -13.12 0.16
C LEU A 11 2.76 -13.53 -1.01
N PRO A 12 2.17 -14.73 -0.97
CA PRO A 12 1.04 -15.09 -1.83
C PRO A 12 -0.10 -14.09 -1.71
N LYS A 13 -0.94 -14.01 -2.75
CA LYS A 13 -2.04 -13.04 -2.84
C LYS A 13 -2.97 -13.09 -1.62
N GLU A 14 -3.29 -14.29 -1.16
CA GLU A 14 -4.17 -14.53 -0.02
C GLU A 14 -3.55 -14.03 1.28
N GLU A 15 -2.27 -14.31 1.51
CA GLU A 15 -1.52 -13.85 2.69
C GLU A 15 -1.29 -12.35 2.67
N ALA A 16 -0.99 -11.78 1.50
CA ALA A 16 -0.86 -10.35 1.29
C ALA A 16 -2.17 -9.62 1.63
N TRP A 17 -3.31 -10.16 1.20
CA TRP A 17 -4.63 -9.63 1.54
C TRP A 17 -4.91 -9.72 3.05
N VAL A 18 -4.60 -10.85 3.69
CA VAL A 18 -4.76 -11.02 5.14
C VAL A 18 -3.91 -10.00 5.90
N LEU A 19 -2.63 -9.85 5.54
CA LEU A 19 -1.74 -8.86 6.16
C LEU A 19 -2.28 -7.44 5.97
N PHE A 20 -2.71 -7.10 4.75
CA PHE A 20 -3.25 -5.78 4.44
C PHE A 20 -4.48 -5.48 5.31
N LYS A 21 -5.41 -6.44 5.43
CA LYS A 21 -6.59 -6.36 6.31
C LYS A 21 -6.23 -6.14 7.77
N CYS A 22 -5.22 -6.85 8.29
CA CYS A 22 -4.75 -6.65 9.66
C CYS A 22 -4.29 -5.20 9.92
N VAL A 23 -3.85 -4.49 8.87
CA VAL A 23 -3.40 -3.10 8.97
C VAL A 23 -4.56 -2.12 8.80
N VAL A 24 -5.38 -2.26 7.75
CA VAL A 24 -6.46 -1.30 7.41
C VAL A 24 -7.72 -1.50 8.26
N GLY A 25 -7.93 -2.68 8.83
CA GLY A 25 -9.10 -3.04 9.63
C GLY A 25 -10.25 -3.62 8.82
N GLU A 26 -11.31 -4.04 9.51
CA GLU A 26 -12.43 -4.81 8.93
C GLU A 26 -13.37 -4.00 8.02
N ARG A 27 -13.25 -2.67 8.02
CA ARG A 27 -14.07 -1.77 7.17
C ARG A 27 -14.04 -2.19 5.70
N VAL A 28 -12.88 -2.63 5.21
CA VAL A 28 -12.71 -3.10 3.82
C VAL A 28 -13.46 -4.38 3.49
N GLU A 29 -13.94 -5.12 4.48
CA GLU A 29 -14.81 -6.29 4.28
C GLU A 29 -16.30 -5.92 4.37
N ILE A 30 -16.64 -4.94 5.21
CA ILE A 30 -18.03 -4.50 5.44
C ILE A 30 -18.53 -3.63 4.28
N GLU A 31 -17.70 -2.72 3.78
CA GLU A 31 -18.08 -1.80 2.72
C GLU A 31 -17.91 -2.42 1.33
N ALA A 32 -19.03 -2.88 0.75
CA ALA A 32 -19.05 -3.57 -0.54
C ALA A 32 -18.36 -2.80 -1.69
N LYS A 33 -18.40 -1.47 -1.68
CA LYS A 33 -17.72 -0.62 -2.67
C LYS A 33 -16.20 -0.50 -2.40
N LEU A 34 -15.77 -0.61 -1.15
CA LEU A 34 -14.38 -0.44 -0.75
C LEU A 34 -13.57 -1.71 -1.00
N LYS A 35 -14.16 -2.87 -0.68
CA LYS A 35 -13.53 -4.18 -0.80
C LYS A 35 -12.78 -4.41 -2.13
N PRO A 36 -13.39 -4.21 -3.31
CA PRO A 36 -12.70 -4.46 -4.58
C PRO A 36 -11.52 -3.50 -4.80
N ILE A 37 -11.59 -2.25 -4.32
CA ILE A 37 -10.49 -1.29 -4.45
C ILE A 37 -9.36 -1.68 -3.50
N ALA A 38 -9.68 -1.98 -2.24
CA ALA A 38 -8.70 -2.39 -1.23
C ALA A 38 -7.95 -3.67 -1.63
N MET A 39 -8.66 -4.65 -2.20
CA MET A 39 -8.03 -5.87 -2.72
C MET A 39 -7.05 -5.56 -3.85
N LYS A 40 -7.45 -4.75 -4.84
CA LYS A 40 -6.54 -4.35 -5.92
C LYS A 40 -5.31 -3.59 -5.41
N VAL A 41 -5.49 -2.68 -4.45
CA VAL A 41 -4.34 -2.00 -3.81
C VAL A 41 -3.38 -3.00 -3.17
N ALA A 42 -3.88 -4.01 -2.46
CA ALA A 42 -3.06 -5.06 -1.86
C ALA A 42 -2.34 -5.92 -2.91
N GLU A 43 -2.99 -6.20 -4.04
CA GLU A 43 -2.40 -6.94 -5.17
C GLU A 43 -1.26 -6.15 -5.82
N GLU A 44 -1.48 -4.86 -6.10
CA GLU A 44 -0.47 -3.98 -6.71
C GLU A 44 0.73 -3.70 -5.78
N CYS A 45 0.60 -3.95 -4.47
CA CYS A 45 1.70 -3.91 -3.52
C CYS A 45 2.71 -5.07 -3.71
N GLY A 46 2.44 -6.04 -4.59
CA GLY A 46 3.39 -7.09 -4.99
C GLY A 46 3.76 -8.08 -3.89
N GLY A 47 2.91 -8.22 -2.87
CA GLY A 47 3.11 -9.16 -1.76
C GLY A 47 4.22 -8.78 -0.78
N LEU A 48 4.86 -7.60 -0.93
CA LEU A 48 5.96 -7.20 -0.05
C LEU A 48 5.42 -6.70 1.30
N PRO A 49 5.74 -7.36 2.43
CA PRO A 49 5.14 -7.04 3.74
C PRO A 49 5.32 -5.58 4.15
N LEU A 50 6.48 -5.00 3.89
CA LEU A 50 6.76 -3.60 4.24
C LEU A 50 5.89 -2.63 3.44
N ILE A 51 5.71 -2.88 2.14
CA ILE A 51 4.87 -2.04 1.28
C ILE A 51 3.42 -2.12 1.73
N LEU A 52 2.90 -3.34 1.93
CA LEU A 52 1.54 -3.58 2.41
C LEU A 52 1.27 -2.84 3.73
N GLN A 53 2.22 -2.87 4.67
CA GLN A 53 2.10 -2.16 5.94
C GLN A 53 2.10 -0.64 5.78
N VAL A 54 2.97 -0.09 4.93
CA VAL A 54 3.05 1.36 4.73
C VAL A 54 1.78 1.89 4.05
N VAL A 55 1.34 1.26 2.97
CA VAL A 55 0.12 1.64 2.24
C VAL A 55 -1.11 1.42 3.13
N GLY A 56 -1.20 0.28 3.82
CA GLY A 56 -2.32 0.00 4.71
C GLY A 56 -2.42 1.02 5.84
N LYS A 57 -1.29 1.39 6.47
CA LYS A 57 -1.27 2.43 7.51
C LYS A 57 -1.73 3.78 6.98
N ALA A 58 -1.36 4.11 5.74
CA ALA A 58 -1.76 5.35 5.08
C ALA A 58 -3.26 5.41 4.77
N LEU A 59 -3.91 4.27 4.53
CA LEU A 59 -5.32 4.20 4.18
C LEU A 59 -6.25 3.85 5.36
N LYS A 60 -5.70 3.37 6.48
CA LYS A 60 -6.47 2.86 7.64
C LYS A 60 -7.59 3.77 8.13
N TYR A 61 -7.37 5.09 8.15
CA TYR A 61 -8.32 6.08 8.66
C TYR A 61 -8.92 6.95 7.56
N GLU A 62 -8.72 6.59 6.29
CA GLU A 62 -9.20 7.37 5.17
C GLU A 62 -10.66 7.03 4.85
N GLU A 63 -11.57 7.93 5.18
CA GLU A 63 -13.01 7.77 4.98
C GLU A 63 -13.42 7.95 3.51
N ASN A 64 -12.68 8.76 2.75
CA ASN A 64 -13.04 9.12 1.38
C ASN A 64 -12.61 8.06 0.36
N PHE A 65 -13.59 7.43 -0.27
CA PHE A 65 -13.39 6.46 -1.36
C PHE A 65 -12.48 6.96 -2.48
N LYS A 66 -12.51 8.26 -2.80
CA LYS A 66 -11.68 8.82 -3.86
C LYS A 66 -10.18 8.75 -3.54
N GLU A 67 -9.81 8.78 -2.26
CA GLU A 67 -8.41 8.64 -1.87
C GLU A 67 -7.92 7.20 -2.03
N TRP A 68 -8.79 6.21 -1.85
CA TRP A 68 -8.51 4.81 -2.16
C TRP A 68 -8.35 4.58 -3.66
N GLU A 69 -9.19 5.19 -4.50
CA GLU A 69 -9.06 5.14 -5.97
C GLU A 69 -7.75 5.81 -6.44
N LYS A 70 -7.38 6.94 -5.84
CA LYS A 70 -6.09 7.60 -6.10
C LYS A 70 -4.92 6.71 -5.70
N ALA A 71 -4.99 6.07 -4.54
CA ALA A 71 -3.95 5.14 -4.09
C ALA A 71 -3.81 3.98 -5.08
N LEU A 72 -4.91 3.42 -5.57
CA LEU A 72 -4.90 2.38 -6.59
C LEU A 72 -4.28 2.87 -7.90
N TYR A 73 -4.75 3.99 -8.45
CA TYR A 73 -4.21 4.57 -9.69
C TYR A 73 -2.70 4.80 -9.61
N ASN A 74 -2.23 5.33 -8.48
CA ASN A 74 -0.81 5.55 -8.26
C ASN A 74 -0.03 4.24 -8.18
N THR A 75 -0.59 3.19 -7.58
CA THR A 75 0.11 1.90 -7.47
C THR A 75 0.22 1.23 -8.84
N GLU A 76 -0.88 1.21 -9.63
CA GLU A 76 -0.92 0.65 -11.00
C GLU A 76 0.05 1.36 -11.95
N LYS A 77 0.10 2.70 -11.91
CA LYS A 77 1.00 3.49 -12.78
C LYS A 77 2.47 3.17 -12.53
N ASN A 78 2.84 2.81 -11.30
CA ASN A 78 4.24 2.53 -10.95
C ASN A 78 4.66 1.07 -11.22
N ALA A 79 3.71 0.14 -11.34
CA ALA A 79 4.00 -1.23 -11.76
C ALA A 79 4.48 -1.31 -13.23
N THR A 80 4.11 -0.34 -14.06
CA THR A 80 4.43 -0.31 -15.50
C THR A 80 5.80 0.27 -15.87
N LEU A 81 6.56 0.79 -14.90
CA LEU A 81 7.94 1.21 -15.12
C LEU A 81 8.87 0.09 -14.67
N GLY A 82 9.34 -0.67 -15.66
CA GLY A 82 10.20 -1.83 -15.50
C GLY A 82 11.29 -1.63 -14.46
N ILE A 83 11.57 -2.71 -13.74
CA ILE A 83 12.63 -2.86 -12.75
C ILE A 83 13.97 -2.49 -13.41
N ASP A 84 14.37 -1.22 -13.31
CA ASP A 84 15.78 -0.83 -13.41
C ASP A 84 16.18 -0.07 -12.14
N SER A 85 16.88 -0.81 -11.30
CA SER A 85 17.97 -0.47 -10.37
C SER A 85 18.20 0.98 -9.84
N LYS A 86 17.18 1.85 -9.67
CA LYS A 86 17.36 3.10 -8.91
C LYS A 86 16.36 3.23 -7.76
N ALA A 87 16.83 2.82 -6.59
CA ALA A 87 16.15 2.90 -5.30
C ALA A 87 15.96 4.34 -4.75
N ASN A 88 16.03 5.41 -5.56
CA ASN A 88 15.91 6.78 -5.05
C ASN A 88 14.71 7.61 -5.55
N GLU A 89 13.91 7.10 -6.50
CA GLU A 89 12.69 7.81 -6.95
C GLU A 89 11.39 7.13 -6.47
N LYS A 90 11.47 5.87 -6.01
CA LYS A 90 10.33 5.09 -5.48
C LYS A 90 9.76 5.67 -4.18
N ASN A 91 10.48 6.56 -3.52
CA ASN A 91 10.03 7.24 -2.31
C ASN A 91 9.02 8.38 -2.61
N GLN A 92 8.93 8.86 -3.86
CA GLN A 92 8.06 9.97 -4.24
C GLN A 92 6.58 9.56 -4.28
N SER A 93 6.26 8.32 -4.64
CA SER A 93 4.85 7.86 -4.73
C SER A 93 4.29 7.40 -3.38
N PHE A 94 5.13 6.77 -2.55
CA PHE A 94 4.81 6.58 -1.13
C PHE A 94 4.67 7.92 -0.40
N TYR A 95 5.49 8.93 -0.75
CA TYR A 95 5.34 10.27 -0.21
C TYR A 95 3.93 10.82 -0.42
N TYR A 96 3.29 10.66 -1.58
CA TYR A 96 1.92 11.16 -1.81
C TYR A 96 0.86 10.43 -0.98
N VAL A 97 0.94 9.09 -0.89
CA VAL A 97 0.05 8.28 -0.04
C VAL A 97 0.20 8.68 1.43
N VAL A 98 1.41 9.00 1.88
CA VAL A 98 1.70 9.53 3.23
C VAL A 98 1.31 11.01 3.37
N CYS A 99 1.40 11.82 2.31
CA CYS A 99 1.14 13.26 2.35
C CYS A 99 -0.35 13.59 2.54
N SER A 100 -1.27 12.77 2.02
CA SER A 100 -2.71 12.91 2.32
C SER A 100 -2.97 12.79 3.83
N GLN A 101 -2.27 11.89 4.55
CA GLN A 101 -2.41 11.79 6.02
C GLN A 101 -1.81 12.98 6.79
N LYS A 102 -0.77 13.63 6.26
CA LYS A 102 -0.14 14.77 6.92
C LYS A 102 -1.02 16.02 6.88
N THR A 103 -1.82 16.17 5.82
CA THR A 103 -2.71 17.32 5.62
C THR A 103 -3.94 17.29 6.54
N LEU A 104 -4.41 16.11 6.97
CA LEU A 104 -5.59 15.96 7.84
C LEU A 104 -5.29 16.03 9.35
N ARG A 105 -4.02 16.05 9.78
CA ARG A 105 -3.62 16.17 11.20
C ARG A 105 -3.31 17.61 11.65
N LEU A 106 -3.56 18.61 10.82
CA LEU A 106 -3.25 20.01 11.11
C LEU A 106 -4.49 20.87 11.43
N ASN A 107 -5.65 20.26 11.70
CA ASN A 107 -6.82 20.97 12.24
C ASN A 107 -7.30 20.29 13.53
#